data_AF-A0A0V0V5I9-F1
#
_entry.id   AF-A0A0V0V5I9-F1
#
_cell.length_a   1.000
_cell.length_b   1.000
_cell.length_c   1.000
_cell.angle_alpha   90.00
_cell.angle_beta   90.00
_cell.angle_gamma   90.00
#
_symmetry.space_group_name_H-M   'P 1'
#
loop_
_entity.id
_entity.type
_entity.pdbx_description
1 polymer ?
#
loop_
_entity_poly.entity_id
_entity_poly.type
_entity_poly.pdbx_seq_one_letter_code
_entity_poly.pdbx_strand_id
1 'polypeptide(L)'
;MYRPFDHLTRKVRREDQLDISGEERQIDLASTKVRQLAQPFVNSNRNVFMDRYFTSYSTVQHLLPHGLTTIGTVFAHVCRDVLACLRKAAERDLYSTLAVYEHNR
;
A
#
# COMPACT_ATOMS: atom_id res chain seq x y z
N MET A 1 45.51 0.76 5.72
CA MET A 1 44.36 0.48 6.60
C MET A 1 43.15 1.25 6.08
N TYR A 2 42.25 0.58 5.34
CA TYR A 2 40.95 1.15 4.98
C TYR A 2 39.96 0.84 6.12
N ARG A 3 39.31 1.86 6.69
CA ARG A 3 38.15 1.66 7.58
C ARG A 3 36.89 1.57 6.70
N PRO A 4 36.03 0.55 6.82
CA PRO A 4 34.88 0.41 5.94
C PRO A 4 33.79 1.42 6.30
N PHE A 5 32.96 1.74 5.31
CA PHE A 5 31.81 2.65 5.32
C PHE A 5 30.63 2.19 6.22
N ASP A 6 30.89 1.50 7.32
CA ASP A 6 29.86 0.87 8.18
C ASP A 6 28.95 1.89 8.89
N HIS A 7 29.42 3.12 9.04
CA HIS A 7 28.67 4.17 9.74
C HIS A 7 27.57 4.78 8.85
N LEU A 8 27.80 4.84 7.53
CA LEU A 8 26.85 5.36 6.54
C LEU A 8 25.73 4.35 6.27
N THR A 9 26.07 3.07 6.08
CA THR A 9 25.07 2.00 5.89
C THR A 9 24.18 1.79 7.12
N ARG A 10 24.72 2.00 8.33
CA ARG A 10 23.92 1.91 9.57
C ARG A 10 23.02 3.13 9.79
N LYS A 11 23.41 4.30 9.30
CA LYS A 11 22.60 5.53 9.39
C LYS A 11 21.45 5.51 8.38
N VAL A 12 21.72 5.13 7.13
CA VAL A 12 20.71 4.94 6.07
C VAL A 12 19.67 3.91 6.52
N ARG A 13 20.10 2.74 7.02
CA ARG A 13 19.16 1.72 7.54
C ARG A 13 18.29 2.20 8.71
N ARG A 14 18.78 3.11 9.56
CA ARG A 14 18.00 3.66 10.68
C ARG A 14 17.01 4.72 10.21
N GLU A 15 17.39 5.55 9.26
CA GLU A 15 16.51 6.56 8.65
C GLU A 15 15.39 5.86 7.88
N ASP A 16 15.72 4.85 7.05
CA ASP A 16 14.73 4.00 6.37
C ASP A 16 13.77 3.33 7.37
N GLN A 17 14.29 2.81 8.49
CA GLN A 17 13.48 2.12 9.50
C GLN A 17 12.59 3.06 10.32
N LEU A 18 13.02 4.31 10.55
CA LEU A 18 12.21 5.35 11.18
C LEU A 18 11.12 5.87 10.24
N ASP A 19 11.43 5.99 8.95
CA ASP A 19 10.46 6.38 7.91
C ASP A 19 9.35 5.32 7.79
N ILE A 20 9.74 4.03 7.74
CA ILE A 20 8.80 2.90 7.72
C ILE A 20 7.87 2.89 8.96
N SER A 21 8.39 3.18 10.16
CA SER A 21 7.56 3.23 11.38
C SER A 21 6.59 4.42 11.41
N GLY A 22 6.93 5.52 10.75
CA GLY A 22 6.08 6.70 10.60
C GLY A 22 4.96 6.45 9.60
N GLU A 23 5.29 5.84 8.46
CA GLU A 23 4.35 5.48 7.40
C GLU A 23 3.32 4.44 7.87
N GLU A 24 3.76 3.40 8.59
CA GLU A 24 2.87 2.36 9.13
C GLU A 24 1.80 2.95 10.08
N ARG A 25 2.22 3.87 10.96
CA ARG A 25 1.27 4.60 11.84
C ARG A 25 0.31 5.51 11.07
N GLN A 26 0.74 6.09 9.95
CA GLN A 26 -0.14 6.91 9.11
C GLN A 26 -1.16 6.07 8.35
N ILE A 27 -0.76 4.88 7.88
CA ILE A 27 -1.66 3.90 7.25
C ILE A 27 -2.74 3.47 8.23
N ASP A 28 -2.38 3.18 9.48
CA ASP A 28 -3.35 2.80 10.52
C ASP A 28 -4.38 3.91 10.80
N LEU A 29 -3.93 5.16 10.84
CA LEU A 29 -4.81 6.31 11.01
C LEU A 29 -5.75 6.51 9.81
N ALA A 30 -5.21 6.42 8.60
CA ALA A 30 -5.98 6.55 7.36
C ALA A 30 -7.05 5.44 7.26
N SER A 31 -6.65 4.19 7.55
CA SER A 31 -7.53 3.02 7.58
C SER A 31 -8.65 3.19 8.61
N THR A 32 -8.34 3.68 9.82
CA THR A 32 -9.35 3.95 10.86
C THR A 32 -10.39 4.97 10.40
N LYS A 33 -9.96 6.07 9.76
CA LYS A 33 -10.89 7.08 9.23
C LYS A 33 -11.80 6.51 8.14
N VAL A 34 -11.25 5.73 7.21
CA VAL A 34 -12.04 5.08 6.17
C VAL A 34 -13.11 4.18 6.78
N ARG A 35 -12.74 3.38 7.80
CA ARG A 35 -13.70 2.50 8.49
C ARG A 35 -14.84 3.28 9.14
N GLN A 36 -14.53 4.37 9.82
CA GLN A 36 -15.55 5.23 10.43
C GLN A 36 -16.50 5.83 9.39
N LEU A 37 -15.96 6.31 8.28
CA LEU A 37 -16.75 6.90 7.19
C LEU A 37 -17.58 5.86 6.42
N ALA A 38 -17.07 4.63 6.30
CA ALA A 38 -17.74 3.53 5.63
C ALA A 38 -18.87 2.91 6.46
N GLN A 39 -18.89 3.14 7.77
CA GLN A 39 -19.80 2.46 8.70
C GLN A 39 -21.29 2.56 8.32
N PRO A 40 -21.82 3.71 7.87
CA PRO A 40 -23.23 3.81 7.45
C PRO A 40 -23.57 2.98 6.21
N PHE A 41 -22.55 2.51 5.47
CA PHE A 41 -22.70 1.83 4.19
C PHE A 41 -22.32 0.34 4.27
N VAL A 42 -22.05 -0.19 5.46
CA VAL A 42 -21.75 -1.62 5.65
C VAL A 42 -22.90 -2.48 5.10
N ASN A 43 -22.55 -3.55 4.39
CA ASN A 43 -23.43 -4.50 3.72
C ASN A 43 -24.33 -3.90 2.63
N SER A 44 -23.97 -2.73 2.09
CA SER A 44 -24.73 -2.09 1.01
C SER A 44 -24.33 -2.54 -0.40
N ASN A 45 -23.29 -3.39 -0.54
CA ASN A 45 -22.71 -3.80 -1.84
C ASN A 45 -22.22 -2.62 -2.69
N ARG A 46 -21.90 -1.49 -2.04
CA ARG A 46 -21.36 -0.31 -2.71
C ARG A 46 -19.86 -0.44 -2.94
N ASN A 47 -19.39 0.28 -3.95
CA ASN A 47 -17.98 0.46 -4.22
C ASN A 47 -17.47 1.75 -3.58
N VAL A 48 -16.27 1.71 -3.03
CA VAL A 48 -15.59 2.83 -2.37
C VAL A 48 -14.39 3.22 -3.22
N PHE A 49 -14.46 4.39 -3.85
CA PHE A 49 -13.35 4.96 -4.59
C PHE A 49 -12.48 5.80 -3.64
N MET A 50 -11.19 5.48 -3.55
CA MET A 50 -10.28 6.06 -2.57
C MET A 50 -9.04 6.66 -3.24
N ASP A 51 -8.59 7.78 -2.69
CA ASP A 51 -7.28 8.33 -3.04
C ASP A 51 -6.15 7.40 -2.56
N ARG A 52 -4.95 7.60 -3.15
CA ARG A 52 -3.73 6.88 -2.81
C ARG A 52 -3.42 6.86 -1.32
N TYR A 53 -3.66 7.96 -0.62
CA TYR A 53 -3.38 8.07 0.82
C TYR A 53 -4.23 7.11 1.68
N PHE A 54 -5.43 6.78 1.21
CA PHE A 54 -6.39 5.93 1.94
C PHE A 54 -6.39 4.49 1.42
N THR A 55 -5.75 4.24 0.28
CA THR A 55 -5.76 2.93 -0.38
C THR A 55 -4.60 2.10 0.14
N SER A 56 -4.92 1.19 1.06
CA SER A 56 -3.98 0.20 1.59
C SER A 56 -4.60 -1.19 1.61
N TYR A 57 -3.77 -2.24 1.58
CA TYR A 57 -4.24 -3.62 1.61
C TYR A 57 -5.07 -3.91 2.87
N SER A 58 -4.66 -3.41 4.04
CA SER A 58 -5.39 -3.58 5.30
C SER A 58 -6.77 -2.90 5.30
N THR A 59 -6.91 -1.77 4.59
CA THR A 59 -8.20 -1.10 4.40
C THR A 59 -9.12 -1.93 3.51
N VAL A 60 -8.61 -2.44 2.38
CA VAL A 60 -9.38 -3.29 1.46
C VAL A 60 -9.81 -4.60 2.11
N GLN A 61 -8.90 -5.28 2.80
CA GLN A 61 -9.21 -6.52 3.53
C GLN A 61 -10.28 -6.33 4.60
N HIS A 62 -10.37 -5.15 5.20
CA HIS A 62 -11.41 -4.87 6.18
C HIS A 62 -12.76 -4.57 5.51
N LEU A 63 -12.78 -3.83 4.39
CA LEU A 63 -14.02 -3.44 3.72
C LEU A 63 -14.70 -4.60 2.99
N LEU A 64 -13.93 -5.52 2.41
CA LEU A 64 -14.45 -6.62 1.60
C LEU A 64 -15.44 -7.54 2.37
N PRO A 65 -15.14 -8.02 3.60
CA PRO A 65 -16.10 -8.80 4.40
C PRO A 65 -17.37 -8.03 4.78
N HIS A 66 -17.33 -6.70 4.73
CA HIS A 66 -18.46 -5.82 5.06
C HIS A 66 -19.28 -5.43 3.83
N GLY A 67 -19.19 -6.21 2.74
CA GLY A 67 -19.95 -5.97 1.51
C GLY A 67 -19.58 -4.66 0.82
N LEU A 68 -18.34 -4.21 0.97
CA LEU A 68 -17.83 -3.01 0.30
C LEU A 68 -16.65 -3.40 -0.59
N THR A 69 -16.75 -3.05 -1.87
CA THR A 69 -15.63 -3.18 -2.81
C THR A 69 -14.85 -1.88 -2.86
N THR A 70 -13.60 -1.93 -3.29
CA THR A 70 -12.72 -0.77 -3.29
C THR A 70 -12.00 -0.62 -4.61
N ILE A 71 -11.82 0.64 -5.04
CA ILE A 71 -10.95 1.00 -6.15
C ILE A 71 -10.09 2.16 -5.68
N GLY A 72 -8.78 2.06 -5.90
CA GLY A 72 -7.86 3.12 -5.53
C GLY A 72 -6.51 2.96 -6.20
N THR A 73 -5.69 4.00 -6.07
CA THR A 73 -4.29 3.97 -6.51
C THR A 73 -3.39 3.67 -5.32
N VAL A 74 -2.19 3.13 -5.53
CA VAL A 74 -1.27 2.80 -4.43
C VAL A 74 0.09 3.48 -4.63
N PHE A 75 0.81 3.72 -3.55
CA PHE A 75 2.19 4.19 -3.63
C PHE A 75 3.11 3.08 -4.13
N ALA A 76 3.91 3.39 -5.16
CA ALA A 76 4.85 2.44 -5.75
C ALA A 76 5.93 1.95 -4.76
N HIS A 77 6.32 2.76 -3.77
CA HIS A 77 7.35 2.41 -2.78
C HIS A 77 6.80 1.74 -1.52
N VAL A 78 5.57 2.07 -1.10
CA VAL A 78 4.95 1.55 0.15
C VAL A 78 4.38 0.15 -0.04
N CYS A 79 3.90 -0.21 -1.23
CA CYS A 79 3.38 -1.55 -1.46
C CYS A 79 4.50 -2.58 -1.63
N ARG A 80 5.01 -3.10 -0.51
CA ARG A 80 5.84 -4.32 -0.52
C ARG A 80 5.10 -5.52 -1.12
N ASP A 81 3.77 -5.52 -0.99
CA ASP A 81 2.85 -6.58 -1.43
C ASP A 81 2.34 -6.41 -2.87
N VAL A 82 2.64 -5.29 -3.52
CA VAL A 82 2.44 -5.19 -4.97
C VAL A 82 3.39 -6.19 -5.61
N LEU A 83 2.81 -7.20 -6.26
CA LEU A 83 3.50 -8.33 -6.86
C LEU A 83 4.79 -7.86 -7.53
N ALA A 84 5.89 -8.57 -7.27
CA ALA A 84 7.20 -8.24 -7.82
C ALA A 84 7.20 -8.06 -9.35
N CYS A 85 6.22 -8.64 -10.06
CA CYS A 85 6.00 -8.43 -11.48
C CYS A 85 5.70 -6.97 -11.87
N LEU A 86 5.10 -6.16 -10.98
CA LEU A 86 4.82 -4.74 -11.23
C LEU A 86 6.08 -3.86 -11.04
N ARG A 87 7.13 -4.36 -10.37
CA ARG A 87 8.41 -3.65 -10.24
C ARG A 87 9.24 -3.64 -11.53
N LYS A 88 8.92 -4.51 -12.51
CA LYS A 88 9.57 -4.52 -13.83
C LYS A 88 9.03 -3.45 -14.79
N ALA A 89 8.44 -2.37 -14.27
CA ALA A 89 7.86 -1.31 -15.08
C ALA A 89 8.86 -0.67 -16.07
N ALA A 90 10.15 -0.64 -15.74
CA ALA A 90 11.20 -0.07 -16.59
C ALA A 90 11.49 -0.88 -17.87
N GLU A 91 11.12 -2.16 -17.92
CA GLU A 91 11.33 -3.05 -19.08
C GLU A 91 10.12 -3.07 -20.02
N ARG A 92 9.08 -2.28 -19.73
CA ARG A 92 7.81 -2.34 -20.47
C ARG A 92 7.69 -1.21 -21.48
N ASP A 93 7.01 -1.51 -22.59
CA ASP A 93 6.70 -0.51 -23.62
C ASP A 93 5.85 0.62 -23.04
N LEU A 94 6.13 1.84 -23.49
CA LEU A 94 5.35 3.02 -23.11
C LEU A 94 3.88 2.81 -23.46
N TYR A 95 2.98 3.22 -22.55
CA TYR A 95 1.53 3.03 -22.66
C TYR A 95 1.01 1.59 -22.56
N SER A 96 1.86 0.60 -22.26
CA SER A 96 1.40 -0.78 -22.02
C SER A 96 0.80 -0.97 -20.62
N THR A 97 -0.33 -1.68 -20.51
CA THR A 97 -1.01 -2.00 -19.25
C THR A 97 -0.73 -3.45 -18.83
N LEU A 98 -0.42 -3.69 -17.56
CA LEU A 98 -0.32 -5.04 -16.98
C LEU A 98 -1.42 -5.16 -15.94
N ALA A 99 -2.33 -6.10 -16.16
CA ALA A 99 -3.34 -6.48 -15.18
C ALA A 99 -2.89 -7.77 -14.51
N VAL A 100 -2.90 -7.79 -13.17
CA VAL A 100 -2.63 -9.00 -12.40
C VAL A 100 -3.82 -9.25 -11.51
N TYR A 101 -4.31 -10.49 -11.52
CA TYR A 101 -5.42 -10.94 -10.70
C TYR A 101 -4.89 -11.95 -9.70
N GLU A 102 -5.07 -11.65 -8.43
CA GLU A 102 -4.83 -12.61 -7.37
C GLU A 102 -6.19 -13.15 -6.90
N HIS A 103 -6.35 -14.46 -6.95
CA HIS A 103 -7.53 -15.12 -6.42
C HIS A 103 -7.18 -15.64 -5.02
N ASN A 104 -7.68 -14.97 -4.00
CA ASN A 104 -7.60 -15.47 -2.64
C ASN A 104 -8.63 -16.59 -2.49
N ARG A 105 -8.17 -17.77 -2.07
CA ARG A 105 -8.93 -19.04 -2.08
C ARG A 105 -9.70 -19.26 -0.79
#